data_AF-A0A0M8MJJ4-F1
#
_entry.id   AF-A0A0M8MJJ4-F1
#
_cell.length_a   1.000
_cell.length_b   1.000
_cell.length_c   1.000
_cell.angle_alpha   90.00
_cell.angle_beta   90.00
_cell.angle_gamma   90.00
#
_symmetry.space_group_name_H-M   'P 1'
#
loop_
_entity.id
_entity.type
_entity.pdbx_description
1 polymer ?
#
loop_
_entity_poly.entity_id
_entity_poly.type
_entity_poly.pdbx_seq_one_letter_code
_entity_poly.pdbx_strand_id
1 'polypeptide(L)'
;MIWSSATRENVCKMVETVMTSSMQRALLQRVWARETLVTPRDFGRKVSTTKDLSIVWDELNEWDKYLRTRPSPDASMRWSSRASAEGRLFEIRHWARQTISRKEEVPRFSSIADELQAEAEIRRTQPELLHRAPLETHPYGPHNTILVDDSVDKAKCQPDNHICIPDYGEKQAALYKEYRKATNESEQDVNALDDYLLQLVGVLDTMADQSDVSTWIRNGGVRTFSSEQTPEDRALWVERGKKALSRYKIPLIV
;
A
#
# COMPACT_ATOMS: atom_id res chain seq x y z
N MET A 1 -3.66 -1.91 -6.35
CA MET A 1 -2.89 -3.07 -5.83
C MET A 1 -3.36 -3.36 -4.41
N ILE A 2 -3.30 -4.61 -3.96
CA ILE A 2 -3.53 -4.99 -2.55
C ILE A 2 -2.22 -5.50 -1.97
N TRP A 3 -1.88 -5.04 -0.76
CA TRP A 3 -0.71 -5.52 -0.02
C TRP A 3 -1.09 -5.75 1.44
N SER A 4 -1.10 -7.01 1.88
CA SER A 4 -1.58 -7.39 3.22
C SER A 4 -0.56 -8.24 3.97
N SER A 5 -0.50 -8.05 5.29
CA SER A 5 0.29 -8.88 6.20
C SER A 5 -0.38 -10.21 6.56
N ALA A 6 -1.63 -10.43 6.11
CA ALA A 6 -2.34 -11.71 6.26
C ALA A 6 -1.81 -12.77 5.30
N THR A 7 -2.04 -14.06 5.62
CA THR A 7 -1.64 -15.16 4.74
C THR A 7 -2.37 -15.08 3.40
N ARG A 8 -1.77 -15.66 2.35
CA ARG A 8 -2.33 -15.64 1.00
C ARG A 8 -3.76 -16.15 0.95
N GLU A 9 -4.06 -17.23 1.67
CA GLU A 9 -5.40 -17.83 1.72
C GLU A 9 -6.43 -16.84 2.28
N ASN A 10 -6.08 -16.10 3.34
CA ASN A 10 -6.96 -15.11 3.93
C ASN A 10 -7.12 -13.89 3.01
N VAL A 11 -6.05 -13.45 2.35
CA VAL A 11 -6.11 -12.35 1.38
C VAL A 11 -7.01 -12.71 0.21
N CYS A 12 -6.87 -13.90 -0.38
CA CYS A 12 -7.75 -14.36 -1.46
C CYS A 12 -9.22 -14.31 -1.06
N LYS A 13 -9.57 -14.85 0.12
CA LYS A 13 -10.95 -14.81 0.64
C LYS A 13 -11.47 -13.38 0.79
N MET A 14 -10.65 -12.45 1.30
CA MET A 14 -11.05 -11.04 1.45
C MET A 14 -11.28 -10.39 0.07
N VAL A 15 -10.39 -10.62 -0.89
CA VAL A 15 -10.52 -10.07 -2.24
C VAL A 15 -11.76 -10.61 -2.94
N GLU A 16 -12.03 -11.92 -2.86
CA GLU A 16 -13.22 -12.53 -3.45
C GLU A 16 -14.52 -12.02 -2.82
N THR A 17 -14.48 -11.72 -1.52
CA THR A 17 -15.64 -11.17 -0.79
C THR A 17 -15.94 -9.72 -1.19
N VAL A 18 -14.92 -8.87 -1.28
CA VAL A 18 -15.10 -7.43 -1.55
C VAL A 18 -15.23 -7.13 -3.06
N MET A 19 -14.50 -7.87 -3.89
CA MET A 19 -14.49 -7.73 -5.35
C MET A 19 -15.13 -8.97 -5.97
N THR A 20 -16.45 -9.03 -5.98
CA THR A 20 -17.21 -10.23 -6.36
C THR A 20 -17.08 -10.57 -7.84
N SER A 21 -16.88 -9.57 -8.71
CA SER A 21 -16.73 -9.79 -10.15
C SER A 21 -15.27 -10.01 -10.56
N SER A 22 -15.05 -10.90 -11.53
CA SER A 22 -13.72 -11.13 -12.12
C SER A 22 -13.15 -9.88 -12.78
N MET A 23 -14.02 -9.04 -13.35
CA MET A 23 -13.62 -7.77 -13.96
C MET A 23 -13.04 -6.80 -12.92
N GLN A 24 -13.65 -6.69 -11.73
CA GLN A 24 -13.11 -5.87 -10.65
C GLN A 24 -11.72 -6.35 -10.22
N ARG A 25 -11.55 -7.67 -10.09
CA ARG A 25 -10.26 -8.29 -9.73
C ARG A 25 -9.20 -8.10 -10.82
N ALA A 26 -9.59 -8.09 -12.10
CA ALA A 26 -8.67 -7.85 -13.22
C ALA A 26 -8.07 -6.43 -13.24
N LEU A 27 -8.69 -5.47 -12.55
CA LEU A 27 -8.14 -4.11 -12.38
C LEU A 27 -6.97 -4.08 -11.38
N LEU A 28 -6.79 -5.12 -10.55
CA LEU A 28 -5.67 -5.19 -9.63
C LEU A 28 -4.41 -5.62 -10.38
N GLN A 29 -3.41 -4.73 -10.45
CA GLN A 29 -2.10 -5.10 -10.97
C GLN A 29 -1.45 -6.24 -10.16
N ARG A 30 -1.56 -6.20 -8.82
CA ARG A 30 -0.98 -7.19 -7.91
C ARG A 30 -1.85 -7.36 -6.65
N VAL A 31 -1.80 -8.57 -6.10
CA VAL A 31 -2.31 -8.94 -4.77
C VAL A 31 -1.17 -9.61 -4.01
N TRP A 32 -0.60 -8.89 -3.05
CA TRP A 32 0.51 -9.36 -2.22
C TRP A 32 0.02 -9.67 -0.82
N ALA A 33 0.53 -10.77 -0.28
CA ALA A 33 0.22 -11.27 1.05
C ALA A 33 1.50 -11.35 1.90
N ARG A 34 1.39 -11.99 3.07
CA ARG A 34 2.41 -12.05 4.11
C ARG A 34 3.81 -12.43 3.63
N GLU A 35 3.95 -13.33 2.66
CA GLU A 35 5.24 -13.80 2.11
C GLU A 35 6.07 -12.68 1.46
N THR A 36 5.43 -11.57 1.10
CA THR A 36 6.11 -10.40 0.54
C THR A 36 6.65 -9.47 1.63
N LEU A 37 6.20 -9.64 2.86
CA LEU A 37 6.52 -8.79 4.02
C LEU A 37 7.41 -9.50 5.04
N VAL A 38 7.38 -10.83 5.10
CA VAL A 38 8.17 -11.61 6.06
C VAL A 38 8.82 -12.84 5.44
N THR A 39 9.97 -13.22 6.01
CA THR A 39 10.70 -14.42 5.60
C THR A 39 9.97 -15.70 6.06
N PRO A 40 10.28 -16.88 5.47
CA PRO A 40 9.72 -18.14 5.92
C PRO A 40 9.91 -18.43 7.41
N ARG A 41 11.02 -17.95 8.00
CA ARG A 41 11.31 -18.12 9.43
C ARG A 41 10.27 -17.45 10.33
N ASP A 42 9.73 -16.30 9.91
CA ASP A 42 8.78 -15.49 10.69
C ASP A 42 7.34 -15.59 10.17
N PHE A 43 7.11 -16.38 9.12
CA PHE A 43 5.80 -16.52 8.48
C PHE A 43 4.70 -16.92 9.47
N GLY A 44 4.98 -17.88 10.36
CA GLY A 44 4.05 -18.36 11.38
C GLY A 44 4.02 -17.56 12.69
N ARG A 45 4.75 -16.44 12.79
CA ARG A 45 4.89 -15.66 14.03
C ARG A 45 4.22 -14.30 13.90
N LYS A 46 3.65 -13.79 14.99
CA LYS A 46 3.18 -12.39 15.04
C LYS A 46 4.40 -11.48 15.18
N VAL A 47 4.80 -10.88 14.07
CA VAL A 47 5.91 -9.92 13.98
C VAL A 47 5.41 -8.63 13.35
N SER A 48 6.04 -7.51 13.71
CA SER A 48 5.82 -6.25 13.00
C SER A 48 6.25 -6.38 11.53
N THR A 49 5.55 -5.67 10.65
CA THR A 49 5.80 -5.68 9.21
C THR A 49 5.87 -4.26 8.69
N THR A 50 6.72 -4.01 7.70
CA THR A 50 6.81 -2.70 7.03
C THR A 50 6.54 -2.87 5.55
N LYS A 51 5.75 -1.95 5.00
CA LYS A 51 5.34 -1.87 3.60
C LYS A 51 6.17 -0.82 2.89
N ASP A 52 7.42 -1.17 2.58
CA ASP A 52 8.31 -0.30 1.83
C ASP A 52 7.86 -0.21 0.36
N LEU A 53 7.33 0.95 -0.03
CA LEU A 53 6.87 1.22 -1.40
C LEU A 53 7.99 1.13 -2.43
N SER A 54 9.27 1.24 -2.04
CA SER A 54 10.38 1.04 -2.97
C SER A 54 10.39 -0.36 -3.60
N ILE A 55 9.88 -1.37 -2.87
CA ILE A 55 9.69 -2.73 -3.39
C ILE A 55 8.63 -2.75 -4.48
N VAL A 56 7.53 -2.01 -4.27
CA VAL A 56 6.42 -1.92 -5.22
C VAL A 56 6.88 -1.21 -6.49
N TRP A 57 7.55 -0.07 -6.33
CA TRP A 57 8.09 0.72 -7.43
C TRP A 57 9.01 -0.11 -8.30
N ASP A 58 10.07 -0.69 -7.72
CA ASP A 58 10.99 -1.57 -8.45
C ASP A 58 10.28 -2.68 -9.21
N GLU A 59 9.42 -3.44 -8.51
CA GLU A 59 8.79 -4.60 -9.10
C GLU A 59 7.90 -4.18 -10.27
N LEU A 60 7.05 -3.18 -10.09
CA LEU A 60 6.13 -2.74 -11.13
C LEU A 60 6.87 -2.08 -12.30
N ASN A 61 7.90 -1.29 -12.03
CA ASN A 61 8.67 -0.58 -13.07
C ASN A 61 9.48 -1.57 -13.92
N GLU A 62 10.10 -2.58 -13.31
CA GLU A 62 10.81 -3.65 -14.06
C GLU A 62 9.84 -4.51 -14.88
N TRP A 63 8.67 -4.84 -14.32
CA TRP A 63 7.62 -5.54 -15.08
C TRP A 63 7.13 -4.74 -16.28
N ASP A 64 6.90 -3.45 -16.10
CA ASP A 64 6.43 -2.54 -17.12
C ASP A 64 7.47 -2.37 -18.25
N LYS A 65 8.75 -2.20 -17.89
CA LYS A 65 9.88 -2.22 -18.82
C LYS A 65 9.94 -3.54 -19.59
N TYR A 66 9.86 -4.67 -18.89
CA TYR A 66 9.87 -5.98 -19.50
C TYR A 66 8.72 -6.20 -20.48
N LEU A 67 7.50 -5.85 -20.11
CA LEU A 67 6.33 -6.01 -20.97
C LEU A 67 6.44 -5.18 -22.26
N ARG A 68 7.10 -4.01 -22.20
CA ARG A 68 7.40 -3.19 -23.38
C ARG A 68 8.52 -3.74 -24.25
N THR A 69 9.57 -4.29 -23.66
CA THR A 69 10.80 -4.65 -24.39
C THR A 69 10.95 -6.15 -24.66
N ARG A 70 10.03 -7.00 -24.18
CA ARG A 70 10.14 -8.45 -24.35
C ARG A 70 10.12 -8.81 -25.86
N PRO A 71 11.03 -9.68 -26.32
CA PRO A 71 11.12 -10.04 -27.72
C PRO A 71 9.94 -10.91 -28.18
N SER A 72 9.32 -11.64 -27.25
CA SER A 72 8.20 -12.53 -27.50
C SER A 72 7.35 -12.71 -26.22
N PRO A 73 6.09 -13.16 -26.34
CA PRO A 73 5.23 -13.39 -25.18
C PRO A 73 5.74 -14.44 -24.19
N ASP A 74 6.54 -15.40 -24.66
CA ASP A 74 7.12 -16.53 -23.91
C ASP A 74 8.54 -16.27 -23.40
N ALA A 75 9.09 -15.07 -23.63
CA ALA A 75 10.39 -14.70 -23.12
C ALA A 75 10.44 -14.88 -21.59
N SER A 76 11.60 -15.29 -21.08
CA SER A 76 11.82 -15.37 -19.63
C SER A 76 12.18 -14.00 -19.06
N MET A 77 11.74 -13.74 -17.83
CA MET A 77 12.16 -12.56 -17.07
C MET A 77 13.67 -12.57 -16.86
N ARG A 78 14.31 -11.42 -17.00
CA ARG A 78 15.76 -11.26 -16.86
C ARG A 78 16.21 -10.68 -15.51
N TRP A 79 15.28 -10.37 -14.60
CA TRP A 79 15.58 -9.80 -13.29
C TRP A 79 15.00 -10.65 -12.16
N SER A 80 15.62 -10.56 -10.99
CA SER A 80 15.12 -11.19 -9.77
C SER A 80 13.96 -10.36 -9.20
N SER A 81 12.76 -10.94 -9.17
CA SER A 81 11.59 -10.31 -8.54
C SER A 81 11.90 -9.89 -7.11
N ARG A 82 11.49 -8.68 -6.75
CA ARG A 82 11.67 -8.10 -5.42
C ARG A 82 10.54 -8.45 -4.46
N ALA A 83 9.43 -8.95 -4.98
CA ALA A 83 8.22 -9.13 -4.19
C ALA A 83 8.44 -10.10 -3.01
N SER A 84 9.23 -11.17 -3.20
CA SER A 84 9.52 -12.15 -2.14
C SER A 84 10.47 -11.61 -1.08
N ALA A 85 10.06 -11.65 0.20
CA ALA A 85 10.91 -11.24 1.32
C ALA A 85 12.14 -12.14 1.48
N GLU A 86 11.98 -13.44 1.24
CA GLU A 86 13.11 -14.38 1.24
C GLU A 86 14.13 -14.04 0.16
N GLY A 87 13.65 -13.75 -1.06
CA GLY A 87 14.50 -13.37 -2.18
C GLY A 87 15.33 -12.11 -1.87
N ARG A 88 14.70 -11.09 -1.29
CA ARG A 88 15.41 -9.86 -0.87
C ARG A 88 16.50 -10.14 0.16
N LEU A 89 16.18 -10.92 1.20
CA LEU A 89 17.15 -11.24 2.25
C LEU A 89 18.32 -12.10 1.74
N PHE A 90 18.04 -13.02 0.82
CA PHE A 90 19.08 -13.82 0.16
C PHE A 90 20.09 -12.92 -0.59
N GLU A 91 19.59 -11.98 -1.41
CA GLU A 91 20.41 -11.05 -2.19
C GLU A 91 21.28 -10.15 -1.30
N ILE A 92 20.70 -9.57 -0.24
CA ILE A 92 21.43 -8.74 0.73
C ILE A 92 22.60 -9.51 1.35
N ARG A 93 22.35 -10.74 1.81
CA ARG A 93 23.39 -11.61 2.41
C ARG A 93 24.44 -12.04 1.40
N HIS A 94 24.05 -12.24 0.14
CA HIS A 94 24.97 -12.59 -0.93
C HIS A 94 25.91 -11.42 -1.23
N TRP A 95 25.39 -10.21 -1.40
CA TRP A 95 26.17 -9.00 -1.66
C TRP A 95 27.10 -8.62 -0.50
N ALA A 96 26.62 -8.67 0.74
CA ALA A 96 27.44 -8.38 1.92
C ALA A 96 28.67 -9.31 2.01
N ARG A 97 28.52 -10.59 1.66
CA ARG A 97 29.62 -11.57 1.65
C ARG A 97 30.66 -11.32 0.55
N GLN A 98 30.28 -10.67 -0.55
CA GLN A 98 31.17 -10.39 -1.68
C GLN A 98 31.93 -9.07 -1.52
N THR A 99 31.31 -8.07 -0.90
CA THR A 99 31.83 -6.70 -0.88
C THR A 99 32.59 -6.37 0.41
N ILE A 100 32.20 -7.00 1.53
CA ILE A 100 32.79 -6.74 2.84
C ILE A 100 33.86 -7.80 3.12
N SER A 101 35.13 -7.39 3.18
CA SER A 101 36.27 -8.26 3.45
C SER A 101 36.16 -8.90 4.83
N ARG A 102 35.57 -10.11 4.91
CA ARG A 102 35.64 -11.19 5.93
C ARG A 102 35.69 -10.86 7.45
N LYS A 103 35.71 -9.60 7.87
CA LYS A 103 35.96 -9.11 9.25
C LYS A 103 34.93 -8.10 9.74
N GLU A 104 34.19 -7.44 8.86
CA GLU A 104 33.05 -6.61 9.27
C GLU A 104 31.78 -7.48 9.27
N GLU A 105 31.14 -7.59 10.43
CA GLU A 105 29.89 -8.34 10.59
C GLU A 105 28.83 -7.73 9.67
N VAL A 106 28.09 -8.58 8.94
CA VAL A 106 26.86 -8.18 8.26
C VAL A 106 26.01 -7.41 9.27
N PRO A 107 25.51 -6.19 8.95
CA PRO A 107 24.70 -5.43 9.89
C PRO A 107 23.60 -6.33 10.47
N ARG A 108 23.63 -6.51 11.80
CA ARG A 108 22.59 -7.27 12.48
C ARG A 108 21.37 -6.37 12.59
N PHE A 109 20.46 -6.53 11.64
CA PHE A 109 19.16 -5.88 11.72
C PHE A 109 18.30 -6.58 12.79
N SER A 110 17.74 -5.79 13.70
CA SER A 110 16.88 -6.28 14.78
C SER A 110 15.54 -6.79 14.27
N SER A 111 15.06 -6.28 13.13
CA SER A 111 13.79 -6.64 12.53
C SER A 111 13.80 -6.45 11.01
N ILE A 112 12.87 -7.12 10.31
CA ILE A 112 12.63 -6.93 8.87
C ILE A 112 12.26 -5.46 8.57
N ALA A 113 11.58 -4.81 9.50
CA ALA A 113 11.21 -3.41 9.38
C ALA A 113 12.45 -2.51 9.26
N ASP A 114 13.53 -2.84 9.97
CA ASP A 114 14.78 -2.06 9.94
C ASP A 114 15.58 -2.33 8.67
N GLU A 115 15.57 -3.58 8.17
CA GLU A 115 16.16 -3.95 6.88
C GLU A 115 15.55 -3.15 5.73
N LEU A 116 14.22 -3.09 5.66
CA LEU A 116 13.51 -2.39 4.58
C LEU A 116 13.72 -0.88 4.64
N GLN A 117 13.76 -0.30 5.84
CA GLN A 117 14.02 1.13 6.01
C GLN A 117 15.45 1.51 5.60
N ALA A 118 16.44 0.69 5.98
CA ALA A 118 17.81 0.89 5.55
C ALA A 118 17.94 0.77 4.02
N GLU A 119 17.25 -0.19 3.42
CA GLU A 119 17.23 -0.35 1.97
C GLU A 119 16.65 0.88 1.24
N ALA A 120 15.50 1.38 1.70
CA ALA A 120 14.88 2.59 1.17
C ALA A 120 15.82 3.80 1.25
N GLU A 121 16.56 3.95 2.35
CA GLU A 121 17.47 5.08 2.54
C GLU A 121 18.72 4.97 1.67
N ILE A 122 19.31 3.77 1.52
CA ILE A 122 20.43 3.52 0.60
C ILE A 122 20.02 3.83 -0.84
N ARG A 123 18.79 3.46 -1.27
CA ARG A 123 18.29 3.80 -2.62
C ARG A 123 18.24 5.30 -2.87
N ARG A 124 17.82 6.03 -1.84
CA ARG A 124 17.64 7.47 -1.91
C ARG A 124 18.98 8.21 -1.96
N THR A 125 19.99 7.69 -1.28
CA THR A 125 21.25 8.41 -1.02
C THR A 125 22.47 7.86 -1.75
N GLN A 126 22.48 6.56 -2.04
CA GLN A 126 23.62 5.79 -2.55
C GLN A 126 23.14 4.70 -3.54
N PRO A 127 22.44 5.07 -4.63
CA PRO A 127 21.85 4.10 -5.56
C PRO A 127 22.89 3.17 -6.22
N GLU A 128 24.14 3.61 -6.36
CA GLU A 128 25.25 2.83 -6.89
C GLU A 128 25.62 1.60 -6.05
N LEU A 129 25.24 1.58 -4.75
CA LEU A 129 25.52 0.46 -3.86
C LEU A 129 24.51 -0.68 -4.00
N LEU A 130 23.43 -0.45 -4.74
CA LEU A 130 22.39 -1.45 -4.91
C LEU A 130 22.56 -2.15 -6.25
N HIS A 131 22.36 -3.46 -6.24
CA HIS A 131 22.23 -4.26 -7.46
C HIS A 131 20.99 -3.87 -8.30
N ARG A 132 20.17 -2.92 -7.84
CA ARG A 132 18.92 -2.53 -8.51
C ARG A 132 19.04 -1.13 -9.06
N ALA A 133 18.39 -0.91 -10.19
CA ALA A 133 18.37 0.39 -10.82
C ALA A 133 17.84 1.45 -9.84
N PRO A 134 18.34 2.70 -9.91
CA PRO A 134 17.76 3.80 -9.16
C PRO A 134 16.26 3.92 -9.47
N LEU A 135 15.50 4.43 -8.51
CA LEU A 135 14.09 4.78 -8.74
C LEU A 135 14.02 5.73 -9.93
N GLU A 136 13.51 5.24 -11.04
CA GLU A 136 13.35 6.04 -12.26
C GLU A 136 12.35 7.18 -12.00
N THR A 137 12.54 8.32 -12.66
CA THR A 137 11.77 9.54 -12.36
C THR A 137 10.38 9.61 -13.02
N HIS A 138 10.03 8.73 -13.98
CA HIS A 138 8.66 8.60 -14.53
C HIS A 138 8.20 7.16 -14.86
N PRO A 139 8.46 6.22 -13.96
CA PRO A 139 7.51 5.14 -13.65
C PRO A 139 7.00 5.30 -12.20
N TYR A 140 6.49 4.26 -11.53
CA TYR A 140 5.95 4.41 -10.18
C TYR A 140 7.03 4.88 -9.19
N GLY A 141 6.69 5.87 -8.36
CA GLY A 141 7.60 6.50 -7.40
C GLY A 141 6.86 7.33 -6.35
N PRO A 142 7.58 8.11 -5.52
CA PRO A 142 6.97 8.91 -4.46
C PRO A 142 5.92 9.91 -4.97
N HIS A 143 6.14 10.50 -6.15
CA HIS A 143 5.29 11.57 -6.67
C HIS A 143 3.90 11.09 -7.14
N ASN A 144 3.70 9.78 -7.36
CA ASN A 144 2.47 9.24 -7.96
C ASN A 144 1.90 8.01 -7.23
N THR A 145 2.44 7.65 -6.07
CA THR A 145 2.04 6.46 -5.32
C THR A 145 1.59 6.84 -3.92
N ILE A 146 0.52 6.22 -3.44
CA ILE A 146 0.08 6.33 -2.05
C ILE A 146 -0.12 4.93 -1.44
N LEU A 147 0.21 4.81 -0.16
CA LEU A 147 -0.12 3.68 0.69
C LEU A 147 -1.31 4.07 1.57
N VAL A 148 -2.39 3.31 1.47
CA VAL A 148 -3.53 3.43 2.38
C VAL A 148 -3.45 2.27 3.37
N ASP A 149 -3.27 2.59 4.65
CA ASP A 149 -3.12 1.60 5.72
C ASP A 149 -3.53 2.23 7.06
N ASP A 150 -3.98 1.41 8.01
CA ASP A 150 -4.40 1.83 9.36
C ASP A 150 -3.23 2.03 10.34
N SER A 151 -2.01 1.70 9.93
CA SER A 151 -0.83 1.72 10.79
C SER A 151 0.28 2.58 10.21
N VAL A 152 0.63 3.64 10.94
CA VAL A 152 1.78 4.53 10.63
C VAL A 152 3.09 3.73 10.59
N ASP A 153 3.27 2.78 11.51
CA ASP A 153 4.49 1.97 11.59
C ASP A 153 4.74 1.13 10.32
N LYS A 154 3.67 0.69 9.65
CA LYS A 154 3.80 -0.05 8.38
C LYS A 154 4.31 0.86 7.26
N ALA A 155 4.08 2.16 7.33
CA ALA A 155 4.45 3.13 6.31
C ALA A 155 5.76 3.88 6.59
N LYS A 156 6.50 3.52 7.65
CA LYS A 156 7.70 4.24 8.12
C LYS A 156 8.79 4.51 7.08
N CYS A 157 8.85 3.72 6.00
CA CYS A 157 9.81 3.91 4.91
C CYS A 157 9.46 5.08 3.99
N GLN A 158 8.18 5.41 3.85
CA GLN A 158 7.67 6.51 3.03
C GLN A 158 6.48 7.18 3.73
N PRO A 159 6.71 7.91 4.83
CA PRO A 159 5.64 8.56 5.59
C PRO A 159 4.88 9.59 4.75
N ASP A 160 5.56 10.30 3.86
CA ASP A 160 4.96 11.27 2.94
C ASP A 160 4.10 10.61 1.84
N ASN A 161 4.05 9.28 1.76
CA ASN A 161 3.20 8.56 0.83
C ASN A 161 2.06 7.83 1.54
N HIS A 162 1.86 8.05 2.84
CA HIS A 162 0.87 7.34 3.65
C HIS A 162 -0.40 8.16 3.85
N ILE A 163 -1.55 7.52 3.69
CA ILE A 163 -2.83 7.97 4.23
C ILE A 163 -3.22 7.00 5.34
N CYS A 164 -3.11 7.47 6.59
CA CYS A 164 -3.55 6.72 7.76
C CYS A 164 -5.06 6.81 7.90
N ILE A 165 -5.79 5.73 7.62
CA ILE A 165 -7.24 5.69 7.77
C ILE A 165 -7.58 4.98 9.09
N PRO A 166 -8.60 5.42 9.85
CA PRO A 166 -8.96 4.77 11.10
C PRO A 166 -9.37 3.31 10.89
N ASP A 167 -9.17 2.50 11.91
CA ASP A 167 -9.46 1.07 11.84
C ASP A 167 -10.97 0.81 11.79
N TYR A 168 -11.36 -0.15 10.95
CA TYR A 168 -12.70 -0.69 10.94
C TYR A 168 -12.76 -1.93 11.84
N GLY A 169 -13.07 -1.71 13.11
CA GLY A 169 -13.06 -2.74 14.15
C GLY A 169 -14.40 -3.42 14.41
N GLU A 170 -14.46 -4.20 15.50
CA GLU A 170 -15.64 -4.95 15.90
C GLU A 170 -16.86 -4.05 16.20
N LYS A 171 -16.62 -2.84 16.73
CA LYS A 171 -17.69 -1.88 17.06
C LYS A 171 -18.40 -1.38 15.81
N GLN A 172 -17.64 -0.90 14.82
CA GLN A 172 -18.17 -0.44 13.54
C GLN A 172 -18.86 -1.58 12.79
N ALA A 173 -18.29 -2.79 12.84
CA ALA A 173 -18.91 -3.98 12.27
C ALA A 173 -20.24 -4.36 12.95
N ALA A 174 -20.35 -4.18 14.27
CA ALA A 174 -21.60 -4.41 15.00
C ALA A 174 -22.68 -3.39 14.60
N LEU A 175 -22.33 -2.10 14.58
CA LEU A 175 -23.21 -1.01 14.15
C LEU A 175 -23.73 -1.25 12.71
N TYR A 176 -22.85 -1.63 11.79
CA TYR A 176 -23.25 -1.93 10.41
C TYR A 176 -24.18 -3.15 10.32
N LYS A 177 -23.97 -4.19 11.15
CA LYS A 177 -24.87 -5.35 11.21
C LYS A 177 -26.26 -4.96 11.74
N GLU A 178 -26.33 -4.05 12.70
CA GLU A 178 -27.58 -3.52 13.23
C GLU A 178 -28.31 -2.71 12.16
N TYR A 179 -27.61 -1.77 11.50
CA TYR A 179 -28.15 -1.00 10.38
C TYR A 179 -28.76 -1.90 9.30
N ARG A 180 -28.02 -2.93 8.84
CA ARG A 180 -28.52 -3.87 7.83
C ARG A 180 -29.73 -4.71 8.24
N LYS A 181 -29.95 -4.92 9.54
CA LYS A 181 -31.15 -5.60 10.04
C LYS A 181 -32.33 -4.63 10.07
N ALA A 182 -32.09 -3.39 10.47
CA ALA A 182 -33.09 -2.34 10.58
C ALA A 182 -33.62 -1.86 9.23
N THR A 183 -32.82 -1.89 8.15
CA THR A 183 -33.25 -1.49 6.78
C THR A 183 -34.40 -2.32 6.21
N ASN A 184 -34.85 -3.39 6.88
CA ASN A 184 -36.09 -4.09 6.53
C ASN A 184 -37.34 -3.52 7.21
N GLU A 185 -37.24 -2.71 8.28
CA GLU A 185 -38.41 -2.23 9.07
C GLU A 185 -38.32 -0.80 9.66
N SER A 186 -37.17 -0.09 9.63
CA SER A 186 -37.11 1.34 10.04
C SER A 186 -35.95 2.12 9.41
N GLU A 187 -36.19 3.40 9.08
CA GLU A 187 -35.19 4.38 8.67
C GLU A 187 -34.22 4.68 9.84
N GLN A 188 -33.22 3.83 10.05
CA GLN A 188 -32.08 4.18 10.89
C GLN A 188 -31.15 5.15 10.15
N ASP A 189 -30.58 6.09 10.91
CA ASP A 189 -29.75 7.16 10.39
C ASP A 189 -28.40 6.62 9.88
N VAL A 190 -28.23 6.57 8.55
CA VAL A 190 -26.97 6.23 7.87
C VAL A 190 -25.80 7.10 8.35
N ASN A 191 -26.07 8.29 8.91
CA ASN A 191 -25.05 9.17 9.47
C ASN A 191 -24.39 8.61 10.75
N ALA A 192 -24.94 7.54 11.34
CA ALA A 192 -24.32 6.81 12.45
C ALA A 192 -23.20 5.86 12.00
N LEU A 193 -23.12 5.52 10.71
CA LEU A 193 -22.01 4.76 10.13
C LEU A 193 -20.80 5.67 9.88
N ASP A 194 -19.62 5.08 9.79
CA ASP A 194 -18.43 5.84 9.37
C ASP A 194 -18.50 6.20 7.87
N ASP A 195 -17.84 7.30 7.51
CA ASP A 195 -17.75 7.79 6.13
C ASP A 195 -16.31 7.89 5.65
N TYR A 196 -15.38 7.16 6.28
CA TYR A 196 -13.94 7.29 5.99
C TYR A 196 -13.58 6.95 4.55
N LEU A 197 -14.19 5.89 3.98
CA LEU A 197 -13.96 5.54 2.57
C LEU A 197 -14.57 6.56 1.60
N LEU A 198 -15.68 7.20 1.97
CA LEU A 198 -16.29 8.25 1.15
C LEU A 198 -15.44 9.53 1.16
N GLN A 199 -14.92 9.90 2.34
CA GLN A 199 -13.91 10.96 2.46
C GLN A 199 -12.66 10.63 1.65
N LEU A 200 -12.17 9.38 1.70
CA LEU A 200 -10.99 8.93 0.94
C LEU A 200 -11.19 9.14 -0.55
N VAL A 201 -12.37 8.85 -1.10
CA VAL A 201 -12.67 9.13 -2.51
C VAL A 201 -12.47 10.62 -2.82
N GLY A 202 -12.91 11.53 -1.95
CA GLY A 202 -12.69 12.97 -2.12
C GLY A 202 -11.21 13.38 -2.07
N VAL A 203 -10.42 12.73 -1.21
CA VAL A 203 -8.96 12.92 -1.14
C VAL A 203 -8.29 12.45 -2.42
N LEU A 204 -8.62 11.25 -2.89
CA LEU A 204 -8.09 10.68 -4.13
C LEU A 204 -8.44 11.56 -5.35
N ASP A 205 -9.65 12.11 -5.36
CA ASP A 205 -10.10 13.05 -6.39
C ASP A 205 -9.22 14.30 -6.45
N THR A 206 -8.82 14.83 -5.29
CA THR A 206 -7.93 16.00 -5.19
C THR A 206 -6.48 15.65 -5.53
N MET A 207 -6.02 14.47 -5.14
CA MET A 207 -4.68 13.98 -5.46
C MET A 207 -4.47 13.75 -6.96
N ALA A 208 -5.53 13.42 -7.70
CA ALA A 208 -5.46 13.23 -9.15
C ALA A 208 -4.98 14.47 -9.91
N ASP A 209 -5.17 15.67 -9.34
CA ASP A 209 -4.72 16.95 -9.90
C ASP A 209 -3.33 17.39 -9.38
N GLN A 210 -2.71 16.63 -8.46
CA GLN A 210 -1.40 16.97 -7.91
C GLN A 210 -0.29 16.40 -8.80
N SER A 211 0.72 17.22 -9.11
CA SER A 211 1.93 16.76 -9.82
C SER A 211 2.83 15.88 -8.95
N ASP A 212 2.75 16.02 -7.64
CA ASP A 212 3.50 15.23 -6.65
C ASP A 212 2.66 15.03 -5.39
N VAL A 213 2.11 13.83 -5.24
CA VAL A 213 1.27 13.48 -4.09
C VAL A 213 2.06 13.46 -2.78
N SER A 214 3.35 13.11 -2.81
CA SER A 214 4.18 13.06 -1.60
C SER A 214 4.45 14.44 -1.03
N THR A 215 4.76 15.40 -1.91
CA THR A 215 4.93 16.80 -1.51
C THR A 215 3.62 17.41 -1.03
N TRP A 216 2.50 17.05 -1.65
CA TRP A 216 1.18 17.47 -1.18
C TRP A 216 0.84 16.94 0.22
N ILE A 217 1.09 15.65 0.49
CA ILE A 217 0.91 15.05 1.83
C ILE A 217 1.81 15.75 2.85
N ARG A 218 3.10 15.90 2.55
CA ARG A 218 4.10 16.55 3.43
C ARG A 218 3.69 17.96 3.85
N ASN A 219 3.05 18.70 2.94
CA ASN A 219 2.56 20.06 3.18
C ASN A 219 1.22 20.10 3.95
N GLY A 220 0.73 18.96 4.44
CA GLY A 220 -0.50 18.87 5.21
C GLY A 220 -1.76 18.66 4.36
N GLY A 221 -1.63 18.16 3.12
CA GLY A 221 -2.79 17.86 2.26
C GLY A 221 -3.73 16.81 2.86
N VAL A 222 -3.22 15.92 3.70
CA VAL A 222 -3.98 14.82 4.35
C VAL A 222 -4.07 15.03 5.87
N ARG A 223 -4.57 16.20 6.31
CA ARG A 223 -4.98 16.37 7.73
C ARG A 223 -6.31 15.69 8.06
N THR A 224 -7.04 15.27 7.03
CA THR A 224 -8.23 14.41 7.14
C THR A 224 -7.87 13.08 7.80
N PHE A 225 -8.82 12.47 8.53
CA PHE A 225 -8.63 11.24 9.32
C PHE A 225 -7.82 11.35 10.61
N SER A 226 -7.30 12.54 10.95
CA SER A 226 -6.66 12.79 12.23
C SER A 226 -7.67 13.16 13.31
N SER A 227 -7.25 13.09 14.58
CA SER A 227 -8.04 13.60 15.72
C SER A 227 -8.28 15.11 15.67
N GLU A 228 -7.56 15.83 14.80
CA GLU A 228 -7.70 17.28 14.61
C GLU A 228 -8.74 17.64 13.53
N GLN A 229 -9.34 16.64 12.85
CA GLN A 229 -10.31 16.90 11.79
C GLN A 229 -11.56 17.61 12.33
N THR A 230 -11.88 18.77 11.77
CA THR A 230 -13.10 19.51 12.12
C THR A 230 -14.33 18.90 11.43
N PRO A 231 -15.55 19.08 11.98
CA PRO A 231 -16.78 18.68 11.30
C PRO A 231 -16.93 19.30 9.91
N GLU A 232 -16.48 20.54 9.73
CA GLU A 232 -16.48 21.26 8.45
C GLU A 232 -15.53 20.59 7.44
N ASP A 233 -14.31 20.25 7.87
CA ASP A 233 -13.34 19.54 7.03
C ASP A 233 -13.86 18.15 6.63
N ARG A 234 -14.47 17.42 7.57
CA ARG A 234 -15.12 16.13 7.29
C ARG A 234 -16.21 16.29 6.23
N ALA A 235 -17.12 17.24 6.42
CA ALA A 235 -18.22 17.48 5.49
C ALA A 235 -17.73 17.84 4.09
N LEU A 236 -16.66 18.66 4.00
CA LEU A 236 -16.02 19.02 2.73
C LEU A 236 -15.51 17.79 1.98
N TRP A 237 -14.80 16.87 2.66
CA TRP A 237 -14.28 15.66 2.03
C TRP A 237 -15.37 14.69 1.61
N VAL A 238 -16.42 14.53 2.43
CA VAL A 238 -17.61 13.73 2.09
C VAL A 238 -18.31 14.28 0.85
N GLU A 239 -18.54 15.59 0.79
CA GLU A 239 -19.20 16.23 -0.34
C GLU A 239 -18.38 16.05 -1.62
N ARG A 240 -17.06 16.26 -1.54
CA ARG A 240 -16.14 15.96 -2.65
C ARG A 240 -16.21 14.51 -3.09
N GLY A 241 -16.19 13.56 -2.15
CA GLY A 241 -16.33 12.13 -2.45
C GLY A 241 -17.62 11.82 -3.20
N LYS A 242 -18.75 12.36 -2.75
CA LYS A 242 -20.06 12.21 -3.43
C LYS A 242 -20.04 12.81 -4.85
N LYS A 243 -19.47 14.00 -5.02
CA LYS A 243 -19.31 14.66 -6.33
C LYS A 243 -18.42 13.84 -7.27
N ALA A 244 -17.32 13.30 -6.77
CA ALA A 244 -16.42 12.44 -7.53
C ALA A 244 -17.13 11.15 -7.99
N LEU A 245 -17.80 10.43 -7.09
CA LEU A 245 -18.58 9.24 -7.45
C LEU A 245 -19.64 9.55 -8.52
N SER A 246 -20.35 10.67 -8.38
CA SER A 246 -21.32 11.14 -9.38
C SER A 246 -20.67 11.41 -10.74
N ARG A 247 -19.52 12.11 -10.77
CA ARG A 247 -18.73 12.38 -11.98
C ARG A 247 -18.33 11.11 -12.72
N TYR A 248 -17.95 10.07 -11.97
CA TYR A 248 -17.58 8.75 -12.52
C TYR A 248 -18.76 7.78 -12.68
N LYS A 249 -20.00 8.21 -12.41
CA LYS A 249 -21.21 7.39 -12.47
C LYS A 249 -21.14 6.12 -11.62
N ILE A 250 -20.44 6.20 -10.48
CA ILE A 250 -20.37 5.12 -9.50
C ILE A 250 -21.53 5.32 -8.52
N PRO A 251 -22.48 4.38 -8.42
CA PRO A 251 -23.62 4.53 -7.53
C PRO A 251 -23.18 4.45 -6.07
N LEU A 252 -23.65 5.38 -5.25
CA LEU A 252 -23.59 5.26 -3.79
C LEU A 252 -24.81 4.46 -3.35
N ILE A 253 -24.58 3.26 -2.82
CA ILE A 253 -25.63 2.45 -2.22
C ILE A 253 -25.83 3.00 -0.81
N VAL A 254 -26.95 3.68 -0.59
CA VAL A 254 -27.36 4.25 0.70
C VAL A 254 -28.35 3.29 1.34
#